data_AF-A0A329SJW3-F1
#
_entry.id   AF-A0A329SJW3-F1
#
_cell.length_a   1.000
_cell.length_b   1.000
_cell.length_c   1.000
_cell.angle_alpha   90.00
_cell.angle_beta   90.00
_cell.angle_gamma   90.00
#
_symmetry.space_group_name_H-M   'P 1'
#
loop_
_entity.id
_entity.type
_entity.pdbx_description
1 polymer ?
#
loop_
_entity_poly.entity_id
_entity_poly.type
_entity_poly.pdbx_seq_one_letter_code
_entity_poly.pdbx_strand_id
1 'polypeptide(L)'
;MVRVVSCRYMRISCSEDNHPLFRRYYARSNRERGVKLLRCFPHCCPEHVQRCYCGSSVHVLVTFTAEVSAASQRNLLVCARFEPSRGAPLWPMNLAN
;
A
#
# COMPACT_ATOMS: atom_id res chain seq x y z
N MET A 1 9.97 -6.08 -26.01
CA MET A 1 8.88 -6.48 -25.09
C MET A 1 8.96 -5.58 -23.86
N VAL A 2 7.92 -4.81 -23.55
CA VAL A 2 7.87 -3.99 -22.32
C VAL A 2 7.74 -4.93 -21.13
N ARG A 3 8.64 -4.80 -20.15
CA ARG A 3 8.61 -5.60 -18.91
C ARG A 3 8.67 -4.69 -17.70
N VAL A 4 8.08 -5.13 -16.59
CA VAL A 4 8.25 -4.46 -15.29
C VAL A 4 9.66 -4.75 -14.77
N VAL A 5 10.41 -3.71 -14.41
CA VAL A 5 11.74 -3.84 -13.80
C VAL A 5 11.69 -3.70 -12.29
N SER A 6 10.75 -2.93 -11.76
CA SER A 6 10.56 -2.77 -10.32
C SER A 6 9.14 -2.36 -9.99
N CYS A 7 8.71 -2.76 -8.80
CA CYS A 7 7.51 -2.24 -8.16
C CYS A 7 7.85 -1.87 -6.71
N ARG A 8 7.38 -0.70 -6.25
CA ARG A 8 7.54 -0.30 -4.85
C ARG A 8 6.36 0.48 -4.34
N TYR A 9 6.11 0.36 -3.04
CA TYR A 9 5.14 1.21 -2.36
C TYR A 9 5.73 2.61 -2.14
N MET A 10 4.89 3.64 -2.25
CA MET A 10 5.27 5.01 -1.92
C MET A 10 4.05 5.82 -1.47
N ARG A 11 4.31 7.04 -0.97
CA ARG A 11 3.29 8.06 -0.72
C ARG A 11 3.69 9.31 -1.49
N ILE A 12 2.75 9.86 -2.27
CA ILE A 12 2.97 11.15 -2.95
C ILE A 12 3.21 12.23 -1.88
N SER A 13 4.19 13.11 -2.12
CA SER A 13 4.58 14.17 -1.18
C SER A 13 5.17 13.65 0.14
N CYS A 14 5.87 12.51 0.12
CA CYS A 14 6.70 12.04 1.22
C CYS A 14 7.99 11.42 0.67
N SER A 15 9.14 11.79 1.23
CA SER A 15 10.39 11.07 0.95
C SER A 15 10.61 9.96 1.99
N GLU A 16 11.01 8.79 1.53
CA GLU A 16 11.42 7.67 2.40
C GLU A 16 12.75 7.95 3.12
N ASP A 17 13.54 8.92 2.65
CA ASP A 17 14.82 9.29 3.27
C ASP A 17 14.64 9.85 4.68
N ASN A 18 13.51 10.53 4.93
CA ASN A 18 13.22 11.11 6.23
C ASN A 18 12.69 10.08 7.22
N HIS A 19 11.98 9.05 6.73
CA HIS A 19 11.42 7.99 7.54
C HIS A 19 10.86 6.84 6.68
N PRO A 20 10.77 5.60 7.22
CA PRO A 20 10.15 4.49 6.49
C PRO A 20 8.68 4.77 6.16
N LEU A 21 8.23 4.30 4.99
CA LEU A 21 6.83 4.38 4.56
C LEU A 21 5.90 3.66 5.54
N PHE A 22 6.22 2.42 5.91
CA PHE A 22 5.44 1.68 6.89
C PHE A 22 6.08 1.76 8.26
N ARG A 23 5.29 2.13 9.28
CA ARG A 23 5.74 2.13 10.67
C ARG A 23 5.54 0.76 11.32
N ARG A 24 6.41 0.43 12.27
CA ARG A 24 6.29 -0.79 13.07
C ARG A 24 5.05 -0.78 13.98
N TYR A 25 4.63 0.40 14.41
CA TYR A 25 3.51 0.60 15.32
C TYR A 25 2.57 1.68 14.80
N TYR A 26 1.26 1.47 15.01
CA TYR A 26 0.20 2.35 14.53
C TYR A 26 -0.75 2.67 15.67
N ALA A 27 -1.18 3.94 15.79
CA ALA A 27 -2.28 4.27 16.67
C ALA A 27 -3.58 3.67 16.15
N ARG A 28 -4.44 3.24 17.07
CA ARG A 28 -5.68 2.51 16.77
C ARG A 28 -6.89 3.24 17.33
N SER A 29 -8.05 3.02 16.74
CA SER A 29 -9.35 3.34 17.34
C SER A 29 -10.20 2.07 17.41
N ASN A 30 -10.94 1.92 18.51
CA ASN A 30 -11.94 0.87 18.63
C ASN A 30 -13.22 1.33 17.92
N ARG A 31 -13.80 0.44 17.13
CA ARG A 31 -15.15 0.56 16.59
C ARG A 31 -16.05 -0.47 17.25
N GLU A 32 -17.34 -0.36 16.97
CA GLU A 32 -18.34 -1.34 17.36
C GLU A 32 -17.93 -2.76 16.95
N ARG A 33 -18.47 -3.75 17.67
CA ARG A 33 -18.20 -5.18 17.43
C ARG A 33 -16.72 -5.56 17.57
N GLY A 34 -15.93 -4.78 18.32
CA GLY A 34 -14.52 -5.09 18.62
C GLY A 34 -13.56 -4.84 17.44
N VAL A 35 -14.02 -4.19 16.37
CA VAL A 35 -13.18 -3.87 15.21
C VAL A 35 -12.16 -2.79 15.60
N LYS A 36 -10.89 -2.96 15.22
CA LYS A 36 -9.83 -1.98 15.48
C LYS A 36 -9.32 -1.38 14.18
N LEU A 37 -9.48 -0.08 14.00
CA LEU A 37 -8.96 0.64 12.83
C LEU A 37 -7.57 1.20 13.10
N LEU A 38 -6.71 1.17 12.08
CA LEU A 38 -5.42 1.86 12.11
C LEU A 38 -5.61 3.32 11.71
N ARG A 39 -5.25 4.25 12.59
CA ARG A 39 -5.36 5.70 12.31
C ARG A 39 -4.15 6.26 11.57
N CYS A 40 -3.02 5.58 11.69
CA CYS A 40 -1.71 6.07 11.26
C CYS A 40 -1.10 5.29 10.11
N PHE A 41 -1.89 4.46 9.43
CA PHE A 41 -1.39 3.68 8.31
C PHE A 41 -1.39 4.54 7.01
N PRO A 42 -0.31 4.58 6.21
CA PRO A 42 1.00 3.95 6.41
C PRO A 42 1.92 4.75 7.36
N HIS A 43 1.69 6.06 7.51
CA HIS A 43 2.31 6.93 8.52
C HIS A 43 1.54 8.27 8.59
N CYS A 44 1.92 9.15 9.52
CA CYS A 44 1.27 10.45 9.72
C CYS A 44 2.01 11.64 9.09
N CYS A 45 2.66 11.51 7.95
CA CYS A 45 3.32 12.68 7.36
C CYS A 45 2.26 13.70 6.89
N PRO A 46 2.48 15.01 7.06
CA PRO A 46 3.62 15.65 7.72
C PRO A 46 3.59 15.63 9.25
N GLU A 47 2.42 15.54 9.88
CA GLU A 47 2.26 15.55 11.34
C GLU A 47 1.19 14.59 11.86
N HIS A 48 1.38 14.07 13.09
CA HIS A 48 0.41 13.22 13.78
C HIS A 48 -0.76 14.00 14.36
N VAL A 49 -1.98 13.59 13.98
CA VAL A 49 -3.21 14.12 14.60
C VAL A 49 -3.70 13.19 15.72
N GLN A 50 -3.57 13.64 16.97
CA GLN A 50 -3.75 12.79 18.15
C GLN A 50 -5.13 12.12 18.25
N ARG A 51 -6.21 12.82 17.87
CA ARG A 51 -7.60 12.32 18.00
C ARG A 51 -8.30 12.02 16.66
N CYS A 52 -7.59 12.12 15.54
CA CYS A 52 -8.17 11.89 14.20
C CYS A 52 -7.40 10.82 13.41
N TYR A 53 -7.82 10.58 12.17
CA TYR A 53 -7.12 9.73 11.21
C TYR A 53 -6.04 10.58 10.52
N CYS A 54 -4.76 10.24 10.68
CA CYS A 54 -3.63 10.89 10.00
C CYS A 54 -3.16 10.09 8.76
N GLY A 55 -3.65 8.86 8.61
CA GLY A 55 -3.25 7.94 7.54
C GLY A 55 -3.51 8.50 6.14
N SER A 56 -2.83 7.96 5.15
CA SER A 56 -2.89 8.40 3.76
C SER A 56 -3.01 7.23 2.80
N SER A 57 -3.27 7.53 1.52
CA SER A 57 -3.20 6.51 0.47
C SER A 57 -1.78 5.95 0.31
N VAL A 58 -1.70 4.67 -0.04
CA VAL A 58 -0.48 3.99 -0.49
C VAL A 58 -0.54 3.88 -2.01
N HIS A 59 0.55 4.24 -2.66
CA HIS A 59 0.69 4.21 -4.11
C HIS A 59 1.67 3.11 -4.48
N VAL A 60 1.48 2.49 -5.64
CA VAL A 60 2.43 1.54 -6.21
C VAL A 60 3.08 2.20 -7.41
N LEU A 61 4.38 2.46 -7.31
CA LEU A 61 5.18 2.90 -8.44
C LEU A 61 5.67 1.67 -9.19
N VAL A 62 5.30 1.56 -10.47
CA VAL A 62 5.75 0.50 -11.37
C VAL A 62 6.68 1.12 -12.40
N THR A 63 7.90 0.58 -12.49
CA THR A 63 8.89 1.00 -13.47
C THR A 63 8.98 -0.05 -14.57
N PHE A 64 9.02 0.40 -15.82
CA PHE A 64 9.10 -0.47 -16.98
C PHE A 64 10.45 -0.32 -17.68
N THR A 65 10.86 -1.34 -18.43
CA THR A 65 12.11 -1.33 -19.24
C THR A 65 12.08 -0.29 -20.36
N ALA A 66 10.90 0.17 -20.76
CA ALA A 66 10.68 1.12 -21.83
C ALA A 66 9.36 1.88 -21.57
N GLU A 67 9.20 3.00 -22.26
CA GLU A 67 7.96 3.77 -22.32
C GLU A 67 6.76 2.86 -22.64
N VAL A 68 5.72 2.97 -21.82
CA VAL A 68 4.48 2.21 -22.00
C VAL A 68 3.46 3.11 -22.68
N SER A 69 3.06 2.75 -23.89
CA SER A 69 2.04 3.51 -24.63
C SER A 69 0.73 3.62 -23.81
N ALA A 70 0.00 4.72 -23.98
CA ALA A 70 -1.28 4.93 -23.29
C ALA A 70 -2.29 3.80 -23.55
N ALA A 71 -2.27 3.20 -24.75
CA ALA A 71 -3.12 2.05 -25.07
C ALA A 71 -2.75 0.81 -24.25
N SER A 72 -1.44 0.54 -24.08
CA SER A 72 -0.95 -0.57 -23.27
C SER A 72 -1.20 -0.36 -21.77
N GLN A 73 -1.16 0.89 -21.28
CA GLN A 73 -1.44 1.22 -19.89
C GLN A 73 -2.87 0.82 -19.46
N ARG A 74 -3.85 0.89 -20.37
CA ARG A 74 -5.24 0.50 -20.08
C ARG A 74 -5.42 -0.99 -19.80
N ASN A 75 -4.47 -1.82 -20.26
CA ASN A 75 -4.49 -3.26 -20.07
C ASN A 75 -3.62 -3.71 -18.88
N LEU A 76 -3.10 -2.77 -18.09
CA LEU A 76 -2.30 -3.10 -16.91
C LEU A 76 -3.18 -3.26 -15.68
N LEU A 77 -2.99 -4.37 -14.98
CA LEU A 77 -3.53 -4.58 -13.65
C LEU A 77 -2.40 -4.46 -12.62
N VAL A 78 -2.54 -3.53 -11.69
CA VAL A 78 -1.59 -3.34 -10.58
C VAL A 78 -2.32 -3.61 -9.28
N CYS A 79 -1.88 -4.63 -8.54
CA CYS A 79 -2.50 -5.04 -7.29
C CYS A 79 -1.53 -4.85 -6.13
N ALA A 80 -2.05 -4.37 -5.00
CA ALA A 80 -1.38 -4.34 -3.71
C ALA A 80 -2.21 -5.14 -2.71
N ARG A 81 -1.58 -6.08 -1.99
CA ARG A 81 -2.29 -6.89 -0.99
C ARG A 81 -1.66 -6.66 0.38
N PHE A 82 -2.51 -6.35 1.35
CA PHE A 82 -2.14 -6.27 2.76
C PHE A 82 -2.76 -7.47 3.48
N GLU A 83 -1.92 -8.33 4.05
CA GLU A 83 -2.36 -9.54 4.74
C GLU A 83 -1.92 -9.50 6.22
N PRO A 84 -2.68 -10.14 7.13
CA PRO A 84 -2.23 -10.35 8.50
C PRO A 84 -0.96 -11.21 8.54
N SER A 85 0.04 -10.83 9.34
CA SER A 85 1.28 -11.60 9.50
C SER A 85 1.11 -12.98 10.13
N ARG A 86 -0.08 -13.31 10.66
CA ARG A 86 -0.40 -14.58 11.33
C ARG A 86 -1.76 -15.16 10.93
N GLY A 87 -2.19 -14.96 9.68
CA GLY A 87 -3.26 -15.75 9.08
C GLY A 87 -2.66 -16.54 7.93
N ALA A 88 -2.83 -17.87 7.91
CA ALA A 88 -2.53 -18.64 6.70
C ALA A 88 -3.22 -17.97 5.51
N PRO A 89 -2.57 -17.88 4.33
CA PRO A 89 -3.13 -17.16 3.20
C PRO A 89 -4.47 -17.79 2.80
N LEU A 90 -5.56 -17.07 3.07
CA LEU A 90 -6.86 -17.37 2.51
C LEU A 90 -6.84 -16.85 1.06
N TRP A 91 -6.46 -17.73 0.13
CA TRP A 91 -6.81 -17.72 -1.31
C TRP A 91 -5.91 -16.97 -2.33
N PRO A 92 -5.89 -17.41 -3.63
CA PRO A 92 -6.42 -18.66 -4.20
C PRO A 92 -5.42 -19.79 -4.35
N MET A 93 -5.86 -20.99 -3.97
CA MET A 93 -5.27 -22.26 -4.40
C MET A 93 -5.95 -22.81 -5.67
N ASN A 94 -6.74 -22.00 -6.40
CA ASN A 94 -7.36 -22.39 -7.68
C ASN A 94 -7.47 -21.18 -8.61
N LEU A 95 -6.38 -20.88 -9.32
CA LEU A 95 -6.49 -20.37 -10.69
C LEU A 95 -6.14 -21.57 -11.59
N ALA A 96 -7.10 -22.49 -11.72
CA ALA A 96 -7.01 -23.57 -12.68
C ALA A 96 -7.17 -23.00 -14.10
N ASN A 97 -6.32 -23.53 -15.00
CA ASN A 97 -6.17 -23.30 -16.44
C ASN A 97 -7.30 -22.56 -17.18
#